data_AF-A0A131XCN6-F1
#
_entry.id   AF-A0A131XCN6-F1
#
_cell.length_a   1.000
_cell.length_b   1.000
_cell.length_c   1.000
_cell.angle_alpha   90.00
_cell.angle_beta   90.00
_cell.angle_gamma   90.00
#
_symmetry.space_group_name_H-M   'P 1'
#
loop_
_entity.id
_entity.type
_entity.pdbx_description
1 polymer ?
#
loop_
_entity_poly.entity_id
_entity_poly.type
_entity_poly.pdbx_seq_one_letter_code
_entity_poly.pdbx_strand_id
1 'polypeptide(L)' 'LFAGDFNSHHVYWGYRTDSSGKLLWNWMCTNNYTYLNSKVATFVQCNTRLVLDLTFASSNLFISSWAVVDTATN' A
#
# COMPACT_ATOMS: atom_id res chain seq x y z
N LEU A 1 7.18 -10.31 -4.21
CA LEU A 1 5.96 -9.71 -3.66
C LEU A 1 6.30 -9.20 -2.27
N PHE A 2 5.91 -7.98 -1.94
CA PHE A 2 5.99 -7.45 -0.59
C PHE A 2 4.58 -7.05 -0.16
N ALA A 3 4.17 -7.49 1.02
CA ALA A 3 2.91 -7.11 1.63
C ALA A 3 3.14 -6.94 3.12
N GLY A 4 2.55 -5.91 3.72
CA GLY A 4 2.65 -5.68 5.15
C GLY A 4 2.23 -4.27 5.55
N ASP A 5 2.30 -4.02 6.85
CA ASP A 5 2.13 -2.70 7.44
C ASP A 5 3.42 -1.90 7.29
N PHE A 6 3.38 -0.84 6.48
CA PHE A 6 4.52 0.05 6.27
C PHE A 6 4.46 1.28 7.17
N ASN A 7 3.31 1.54 7.82
CA ASN A 7 3.03 2.71 8.64
C ASN A 7 3.59 4.02 8.07
N SER A 8 3.37 4.24 6.76
CA SER A 8 3.93 5.36 6.01
C SER A 8 2.90 6.02 5.12
N HIS A 9 3.08 7.33 4.89
CA HIS A 9 2.17 8.12 4.08
C HIS A 9 2.85 8.59 2.80
N HIS A 10 2.20 8.37 1.66
CA HIS A 10 2.55 9.00 0.39
C HIS A 10 1.29 9.35 -0.40
N VAL A 11 1.28 10.47 -1.13
CA VAL A 11 0.13 10.90 -1.97
C VAL A 11 -0.29 9.88 -3.03
N TYR A 12 0.60 8.92 -3.33
CA TYR A 12 0.27 7.83 -4.26
C TYR A 12 -0.76 6.85 -3.68
N TRP A 13 -0.72 6.57 -2.38
CA TRP A 13 -1.69 5.68 -1.70
C TRP A 13 -2.61 6.39 -0.71
N GLY A 14 -2.27 7.59 -0.24
CA GLY A 14 -3.04 8.38 0.72
C GLY A 14 -3.06 9.88 0.37
N TYR A 15 -3.23 10.72 1.40
CA TYR A 15 -3.48 12.17 1.23
C TYR A 15 -2.27 13.08 1.49
N ARG A 16 -1.20 12.54 2.08
CA ARG A 16 0.02 13.29 2.41
C ARG A 16 1.24 12.43 2.18
N THR A 17 2.40 13.06 2.10
CA THR A 17 3.69 12.36 2.07
C THR A 17 4.50 12.69 3.32
N ASP A 18 4.97 11.66 4.02
CA ASP A 18 5.97 11.76 5.08
C ASP A 18 7.36 11.28 4.60
N SER A 19 8.36 11.34 5.48
CA SER A 19 9.73 10.91 5.17
C SER A 19 9.80 9.42 4.82
N SER A 20 9.08 8.57 5.55
CA SER A 20 9.04 7.12 5.33
C SER A 20 8.40 6.76 4.00
N GLY A 21 7.29 7.40 3.64
CA GLY A 21 6.60 7.19 2.38
C GLY A 21 7.38 7.71 1.20
N LYS A 22 8.14 8.81 1.35
CA LYS A 22 9.10 9.27 0.33
C LYS A 22 10.22 8.23 0.10
N LEU A 23 10.78 7.66 1.17
CA LEU A 23 11.80 6.62 1.06
C LEU A 23 11.25 5.35 0.41
N LEU A 24 10.07 4.90 0.84
CA LEU A 24 9.41 3.72 0.31
C LEU A 24 9.04 3.89 -1.17
N TRP A 25 8.52 5.05 -1.55
CA TRP A 25 8.22 5.38 -2.94
C TRP A 25 9.47 5.32 -3.81
N ASN A 26 10.56 5.98 -3.39
CA ASN A 26 11.82 5.95 -4.12
C ASN A 26 12.36 4.52 -4.26
N TRP A 27 12.36 3.75 -3.17
CA TRP A 27 12.81 2.36 -3.19
C TRP A 27 11.98 1.51 -4.16
N MET A 28 10.66 1.64 -4.16
CA MET A 28 9.78 0.94 -5.09
C MET A 28 10.12 1.28 -6.55
N CYS A 29 10.24 2.57 -6.86
CA CYS A 29 10.57 3.04 -8.21
C CYS A 29 11.94 2.54 -8.68
N THR A 30 12.97 2.63 -7.84
CA THR A 30 14.33 2.17 -8.17
C THR A 30 14.39 0.66 -8.43
N ASN A 31 13.55 -0.12 -7.78
CA ASN A 31 13.56 -1.58 -7.89
C ASN A 31 12.47 -2.14 -8.82
N ASN A 32 11.81 -1.29 -9.63
CA ASN A 32 10.76 -1.69 -10.58
C ASN A 32 9.62 -2.50 -9.95
N TYR A 33 9.18 -2.08 -8.76
CA TYR A 33 7.96 -2.62 -8.15
C TYR A 33 6.75 -1.79 -8.57
N THR A 34 5.60 -2.46 -8.65
CA THR A 34 4.29 -1.87 -8.90
C THR A 34 3.46 -1.95 -7.62
N TYR A 35 2.80 -0.86 -7.27
CA TYR A 35 1.82 -0.80 -6.20
C TYR A 35 0.50 -1.42 -6.64
N LEU A 36 -0.05 -2.31 -5.80
CA LEU A 36 -1.26 -3.06 -6.12
C LEU A 36 -2.53 -2.52 -5.46
N ASN A 37 -2.43 -1.70 -4.41
CA ASN A 37 -3.65 -1.29 -3.72
C ASN A 37 -4.47 -0.26 -4.50
N SER A 38 -5.76 -0.14 -4.17
CA SER A 38 -6.72 0.77 -4.79
C SER A 38 -6.96 2.06 -3.98
N LYS A 39 -6.06 2.42 -3.06
CA LYS A 39 -6.20 3.52 -2.08
C LYS A 39 -7.39 3.38 -1.11
N VAL A 40 -8.05 2.22 -1.11
CA VAL A 40 -9.03 1.87 -0.09
C VAL A 40 -8.32 1.79 1.26
N ALA A 41 -8.95 2.34 2.30
CA ALA A 41 -8.39 2.36 3.65
C ALA A 41 -8.18 0.93 4.17
N THR A 42 -6.97 0.65 4.63
CA THR A 42 -6.58 -0.62 5.24
C THR A 42 -6.55 -0.54 6.76
N PHE A 43 -6.46 0.69 7.30
CA PHE A 43 -6.58 0.97 8.72
C PHE A 43 -7.76 1.92 8.97
N VAL A 44 -8.69 1.50 9.82
CA VAL A 44 -9.85 2.30 10.21
C VAL A 44 -9.94 2.34 11.74
N GLN A 45 -9.86 3.54 12.30
CA GLN A 45 -10.03 3.77 13.73
C GLN A 45 -10.89 5.01 13.95
N CYS A 46 -12.09 4.83 14.52
CA CYS A 46 -13.08 5.89 14.68
C CYS A 46 -13.36 6.62 13.36
N ASN A 47 -13.00 7.90 13.26
CA ASN A 47 -13.16 8.73 12.05
C ASN A 47 -11.90 8.76 11.16
N THR A 48 -10.81 8.12 11.59
CA THR A 48 -9.56 8.10 10.84
C THR A 48 -9.54 6.89 9.91
N ARG A 49 -9.27 7.15 8.63
CA ARG A 49 -9.15 6.14 7.56
C ARG A 49 -7.82 6.33 6.85
N LEU A 50 -6.95 5.34 6.93
CA LEU A 50 -5.58 5.40 6.42
C LEU A 50 -5.29 4.18 5.54
N VAL A 51 -4.37 4.37 4.60
CA VAL A 51 -3.80 3.30 3.78
C VAL A 51 -2.37 3.09 4.28
N LEU A 52 -2.19 2.11 5.17
CA LEU A 52 -0.93 1.82 5.85
C LEU A 52 -0.38 0.44 5.47
N ASP A 53 -1.27 -0.54 5.33
CA ASP A 53 -0.94 -1.82 4.71
C ASP A 53 -0.85 -1.67 3.19
N LEU A 54 0.30 -2.00 2.63
CA LEU A 54 0.58 -1.86 1.20
C LEU A 54 1.01 -3.20 0.61
N THR A 55 0.75 -3.39 -0.67
CA THR A 55 1.23 -4.53 -1.44
C THR A 55 1.96 -4.05 -2.69
N PHE A 56 3.16 -4.56 -2.89
CA PHE A 56 4.01 -4.27 -4.05
C PHE A 56 4.41 -5.57 -4.76
N ALA A 57 4.29 -5.60 -6.08
CA ALA A 57 4.69 -6.73 -6.91
C ALA A 57 5.78 -6.34 -7.90
N SER A 58 6.69 -7.27 -8.19
CA SER A 58 7.63 -7.08 -9.31
C SER A 58 6.84 -7.09 -10.62
N SER A 59 7.31 -6.34 -11.62
CA SER A 59 6.70 -6.30 -12.96
C SER A 59 6.47 -7.66 -13.61
N ASN A 60 7.23 -8.69 -13.19
CA ASN A 60 7.16 -10.04 -13.77
C ASN A 60 6.13 -10.94 -13.08
N LEU A 61 5.46 -10.46 -12.03
CA LEU A 61 4.45 -11.23 -11.31
C LEU A 61 3.05 -10.79 -11.77
N PHE A 62 2.33 -11.70 -12.43
CA PHE A 62 0.93 -11.47 -12.80
C PHE A 62 0.01 -11.68 -11.59
N ILE A 63 -0.72 -10.63 -11.21
CA ILE A 63 -1.74 -10.69 -10.16
C ILE A 63 -3.09 -10.44 -10.83
N SER A 64 -3.95 -11.45 -10.86
CA SER A 64 -5.26 -11.38 -11.53
C SER A 64 -6.27 -10.50 -10.78
N SER A 65 -6.15 -10.44 -9.45
CA SER A 65 -7.04 -9.67 -8.59
C SER A 65 -6.37 -9.33 -7.27
N TRP A 66 -6.57 -8.11 -6.78
CA TRP A 66 -6.18 -7.67 -5.44
C TRP A 66 -7.26 -6.75 -4.89
N ALA A 67 -7.67 -6.96 -3.64
CA ALA A 67 -8.70 -6.16 -3.01
C ALA A 67 -8.49 -6.09 -1.49
N VAL A 68 -8.90 -4.97 -0.89
CA VAL A 68 -9.13 -4.88 0.55
C VAL A 68 -10.46 -5.57 0.85
N VAL A 69 -10.50 -6.39 1.90
CA VAL A 69 -11.72 -7.06 2.37
C VAL A 69 -12.15 -6.47 3.71
N ASP A 70 -13.45 -6.18 3.86
CA ASP A 70 -14.00 -5.59 5.09
C ASP A 70 -14.04 -6.59 6.26
N THR A 71 -14.01 -7.88 5.95
CA THR A 71 -14.02 -8.97 6.91
C THR A 71 -12.96 -10.00 6.52
N ALA A 72 -12.04 -10.28 7.44
CA ALA A 72 -11.17 -11.43 7.32
C ALA A 72 -11.95 -12.67 7.77
N THR A 73 -12.07 -13.67 6.89
CA THR A 73 -12.55 -14.99 7.29
C THR A 73 -11.39 -15.77 7.91
N ASN A 74 -11.55 -16.22 9.15
CA ASN A 74 -10.70 -17.24 9.77
C ASN A 74 -11.04 -18.64 9.25
#